data_AF-A0A2T5P905-F1
#
_entry.id   AF-A0A2T5P905-F1
#
_cell.length_a   1.000
_cell.length_b   1.000
_cell.length_c   1.000
_cell.angle_alpha   90.00
_cell.angle_beta   90.00
_cell.angle_gamma   90.00
#
_symmetry.space_group_name_H-M   'P 1'
#
loop_
_entity.id
_entity.type
_entity.pdbx_description
1 polymer ?
#
loop_
_entity_poly.entity_id
_entity_poly.type
_entity_poly.pdbx_seq_one_letter_code
_entity_poly.pdbx_strand_id
1 'polypeptide(L)'
;MPGHLTLALLTGFACSAALAADIQVTKTEDGNDGVCNADCSLREAIQQANATVGEDRILLPAGSYRLSLAPLREGFVIVEEDANLNGDLDIRYNDLVIVGTGQDRTIIDAENNSRLFDVHVATRLRLERLTLRNGRTSDFGGAIRNRGSLVLDQVALENNEMFGEMGAGGAIANFNRLDISASRFSDNSTYGATGYGQGGAIYNHGCGSATAASPATSAMTRPIADAAARSTTRGSPMSPAAPFSATRAVSTVPERPFSTPRAAPSS
;
A
#
# COMPACT_ATOMS: atom_id res chain seq x y z
N MET A 1 28.74 -44.72 60.21
CA MET A 1 28.42 -43.77 59.12
C MET A 1 26.93 -43.95 58.76
N PRO A 2 25.97 -43.22 59.36
CA PRO A 2 24.61 -43.25 58.86
C PRO A 2 24.46 -42.21 57.73
N GLY A 3 24.03 -42.68 56.56
CA GLY A 3 23.76 -41.83 55.39
C GLY A 3 22.41 -41.14 55.52
N HIS A 4 22.40 -39.82 55.38
CA HIS A 4 21.18 -39.03 55.29
C HIS A 4 20.66 -39.06 53.85
N LEU A 5 19.43 -39.56 53.69
CA LEU A 5 18.68 -39.57 52.44
C LEU A 5 17.94 -38.24 52.31
N THR A 6 18.45 -37.32 51.50
CA THR A 6 17.82 -36.00 51.28
C THR A 6 16.76 -36.12 50.19
N LEU A 7 15.49 -35.99 50.58
CA LEU A 7 14.34 -35.96 49.68
C LEU A 7 14.31 -34.63 48.93
N ALA A 8 14.64 -34.65 47.63
CA ALA A 8 14.52 -33.47 46.77
C ALA A 8 13.05 -33.25 46.41
N LEU A 9 12.45 -32.19 46.97
CA LEU A 9 11.11 -31.73 46.63
C LEU A 9 11.19 -30.98 45.29
N LEU A 10 10.84 -31.64 44.18
CA LEU A 10 10.60 -30.97 42.91
C LEU A 10 9.31 -30.17 43.01
N THR A 11 9.41 -28.86 43.22
CA THR A 11 8.30 -27.93 43.02
C THR A 11 8.05 -27.78 41.52
N GLY A 12 7.00 -28.45 41.03
CA GLY A 12 6.52 -28.28 39.66
C GLY A 12 6.06 -26.85 39.43
N PHE A 13 6.82 -26.10 38.62
CA PHE A 13 6.42 -24.79 38.14
C PHE A 13 5.36 -25.01 37.06
N ALA A 14 4.08 -24.96 37.44
CA ALA A 14 2.99 -24.93 36.49
C ALA A 14 3.02 -23.57 35.78
N CYS A 15 3.69 -23.52 34.63
CA CYS A 15 3.63 -22.39 33.71
C CYS A 15 2.21 -22.38 33.12
N SER A 16 1.30 -21.67 33.78
CA SER A 16 0.02 -21.33 33.15
C SER A 16 0.35 -20.26 32.10
N ALA A 17 0.37 -20.65 30.83
CA ALA A 17 0.41 -19.70 29.74
C ALA A 17 -0.87 -18.87 29.83
N ALA A 18 -0.77 -17.64 30.34
CA ALA A 18 -1.84 -16.67 30.22
C ALA A 18 -2.01 -16.41 28.71
N LEU A 19 -3.21 -16.68 28.19
CA LEU A 19 -3.55 -16.20 26.85
C LEU A 19 -3.49 -14.67 26.89
N ALA A 20 -2.77 -14.07 25.93
CA ALA A 20 -2.79 -12.62 25.77
C ALA A 20 -4.24 -12.17 25.58
N ALA A 21 -4.68 -11.20 26.37
CA ALA A 21 -6.01 -10.65 26.24
C ALA A 21 -6.11 -9.86 24.92
N ASP A 22 -7.24 -9.96 24.24
CA ASP A 22 -7.48 -9.21 23.00
C ASP A 22 -7.42 -7.69 23.25
N ILE A 23 -6.64 -6.98 22.44
CA ILE A 23 -6.56 -5.51 22.46
C ILE A 23 -7.82 -4.95 21.81
N GLN A 24 -8.58 -4.13 22.55
CA GLN A 24 -9.83 -3.53 22.07
C GLN A 24 -9.59 -2.10 21.60
N VAL A 25 -9.91 -1.82 20.34
CA VAL A 25 -9.94 -0.44 19.83
C VAL A 25 -11.29 0.18 20.19
N THR A 26 -11.26 1.36 20.83
CA THR A 26 -12.46 2.04 21.35
C THR A 26 -12.81 3.32 20.59
N LYS A 27 -11.88 3.90 19.82
CA LYS A 27 -12.14 5.07 18.96
C LYS A 27 -11.76 4.82 17.49
N THR A 28 -12.41 5.55 16.59
CA THR A 28 -12.19 5.44 15.13
C THR A 28 -11.22 6.49 14.59
N GLU A 29 -10.98 7.53 15.37
CA GLU A 29 -10.06 8.62 15.08
C GLU A 29 -8.61 8.13 15.20
N ASP A 30 -7.75 8.57 14.29
CA ASP A 30 -6.31 8.31 14.37
C ASP A 30 -5.72 9.08 15.56
N GLY A 31 -5.26 8.34 16.57
CA GLY A 31 -4.64 8.87 17.77
C GLY A 31 -3.26 8.28 17.94
N ASN A 32 -2.39 9.03 18.62
CA ASN A 32 -1.08 8.53 19.00
C ASN A 32 -0.58 9.23 20.26
N ASP A 33 -1.28 9.04 21.38
CA ASP A 33 -0.84 9.55 22.68
C ASP A 33 0.17 8.61 23.39
N GLY A 34 0.48 7.48 22.76
CA GLY A 34 1.41 6.47 23.23
C GLY A 34 0.81 5.44 24.19
N VAL A 35 -0.49 5.49 24.50
CA VAL A 35 -1.12 4.56 25.43
C VAL A 35 -2.52 4.13 24.97
N CYS A 36 -2.66 2.86 24.59
CA CYS A 36 -3.96 2.25 24.37
C CYS A 36 -4.72 2.04 25.70
N ASN A 37 -5.58 3.00 26.07
CA ASN A 37 -6.36 2.96 27.31
C ASN A 37 -7.88 3.05 27.03
N ALA A 38 -8.63 3.92 27.73
CA ALA A 38 -10.07 4.10 27.54
C ALA A 38 -10.43 4.59 26.13
N ASP A 39 -9.53 5.33 25.47
CA ASP A 39 -9.70 5.91 24.14
C ASP A 39 -8.69 5.34 23.13
N CYS A 40 -8.45 4.03 23.15
CA CYS A 40 -7.50 3.40 22.24
C CYS A 40 -7.93 3.47 20.76
N SER A 41 -7.09 4.09 19.92
CA SER A 41 -7.16 4.04 18.45
C SER A 41 -6.47 2.77 17.90
N LEU A 42 -6.66 2.50 16.60
CA LEU A 42 -5.96 1.42 15.92
C LEU A 42 -4.44 1.58 15.97
N ARG A 43 -3.92 2.80 15.81
CA ARG A 43 -2.48 3.04 15.84
C ARG A 43 -1.89 2.79 17.22
N GLU A 44 -2.54 3.28 18.28
CA GLU A 44 -2.14 3.01 19.67
C GLU A 44 -2.21 1.50 20.00
N ALA A 45 -3.23 0.79 19.51
CA ALA A 45 -3.33 -0.66 19.67
C ALA A 45 -2.17 -1.41 19.02
N ILE A 46 -1.75 -0.99 17.82
CA ILE A 46 -0.59 -1.58 17.13
C ILE A 46 0.72 -1.22 17.83
N GLN A 47 0.85 -0.02 18.41
CA GLN A 47 2.03 0.31 19.23
C GLN A 47 2.13 -0.58 20.47
N GLN A 48 1.01 -0.83 21.14
CA GLN A 48 0.97 -1.75 22.26
C GLN A 48 1.40 -3.17 21.81
N ALA A 49 0.86 -3.66 20.70
CA ALA A 49 1.22 -4.97 20.15
C ALA A 49 2.72 -5.04 19.77
N ASN A 50 3.27 -3.99 19.14
CA ASN A 50 4.69 -3.92 18.83
C ASN A 50 5.59 -3.92 20.10
N ALA A 51 5.05 -3.64 21.28
CA ALA A 51 5.78 -3.65 22.54
C ALA A 51 5.69 -4.99 23.31
N THR A 52 4.95 -5.97 22.78
CA THR A 52 4.75 -7.29 23.41
C THR A 52 5.50 -8.39 22.69
N VAL A 53 5.74 -9.50 23.39
CA VAL A 53 6.35 -10.71 22.84
C VAL A 53 5.26 -11.76 22.66
N GLY A 54 5.14 -12.31 21.45
CA GLY A 54 4.13 -13.32 21.12
C GLY A 54 3.23 -12.86 19.97
N GLU A 55 2.16 -13.62 19.71
CA GLU A 55 1.10 -13.18 18.80
C GLU A 55 0.08 -12.36 19.58
N ASP A 56 -0.25 -11.17 19.09
CA ASP A 56 -1.32 -10.33 19.64
C ASP A 56 -2.55 -10.34 18.74
N ARG A 57 -3.70 -10.04 19.34
CA ARG A 57 -4.97 -9.93 18.63
C ARG A 57 -5.64 -8.60 18.91
N ILE A 58 -5.94 -7.85 17.85
CA ILE A 58 -6.69 -6.58 17.89
C ILE A 58 -8.10 -6.85 17.37
N LEU A 59 -9.12 -6.46 18.15
CA LEU A 59 -10.52 -6.47 17.71
C LEU A 59 -10.96 -5.08 17.30
N LEU A 60 -11.54 -5.00 16.11
CA LEU A 60 -12.15 -3.78 15.58
C LEU A 60 -13.66 -3.94 15.57
N PRO A 61 -14.39 -3.20 16.44
CA PRO A 61 -15.81 -2.98 16.27
C PRO A 61 -16.22 -2.51 14.86
N ALA A 62 -17.52 -2.51 14.60
CA ALA A 62 -18.03 -1.90 13.38
C ALA A 62 -17.75 -0.39 13.40
N GLY A 63 -17.19 0.15 12.32
CA GLY A 63 -16.74 1.53 12.25
C GLY A 63 -15.85 1.82 11.05
N SER A 64 -15.53 3.09 10.86
CA SER A 64 -14.60 3.57 9.84
C SER A 64 -13.39 4.18 10.53
N TYR A 65 -12.32 3.41 10.65
CA TYR A 65 -11.05 3.80 11.27
C TYR A 65 -10.23 4.60 10.28
N ARG A 66 -10.03 5.89 10.55
CA ARG A 66 -9.31 6.80 9.65
C ARG A 66 -7.84 6.85 10.04
N LEU A 67 -6.93 6.88 9.07
CA LEU A 67 -5.49 7.08 9.29
C LEU A 67 -5.09 8.52 8.91
N SER A 68 -5.55 9.47 9.73
CA SER A 68 -5.46 10.91 9.46
C SER A 68 -4.12 11.55 9.85
N LEU A 69 -3.25 10.86 10.60
CA LEU A 69 -1.92 11.39 10.94
C LEU A 69 -1.04 11.40 9.68
N ALA A 70 -0.83 12.58 9.11
CA ALA A 70 -0.10 12.76 7.85
C ALA A 70 1.38 12.35 7.97
N PRO A 71 1.93 11.59 7.00
CA PRO A 71 3.36 11.38 6.91
C PRO A 71 4.05 12.66 6.44
N LEU A 72 5.36 12.71 6.70
CA LEU A 72 6.22 13.71 6.10
C LEU A 72 6.26 13.53 4.57
N ARG A 73 6.36 14.64 3.83
CA ARG A 73 6.38 14.64 2.37
C ARG A 73 7.47 15.54 1.83
N GLU A 74 8.17 15.04 0.82
CA GLU A 74 9.10 15.80 -0.01
C GLU A 74 8.53 15.90 -1.43
N GLY A 75 7.75 16.96 -1.67
CA GLY A 75 6.98 17.09 -2.89
C GLY A 75 5.89 16.01 -2.98
N PHE A 76 5.93 15.19 -4.03
CA PHE A 76 5.00 14.08 -4.24
C PHE A 76 5.44 12.79 -3.55
N VAL A 77 6.65 12.77 -2.97
CA VAL A 77 7.21 11.58 -2.33
C VAL A 77 6.80 11.56 -0.86
N ILE A 78 6.25 10.43 -0.42
CA ILE A 78 6.03 10.15 1.01
C ILE A 78 7.36 9.73 1.62
N VAL A 79 7.75 10.41 2.70
CA VAL A 79 8.93 10.02 3.48
C VAL A 79 8.48 8.98 4.49
N GLU A 80 9.06 7.80 4.37
CA GLU A 80 8.77 6.64 5.21
C GLU A 80 9.14 6.94 6.67
N GLU A 81 8.22 6.66 7.56
CA GLU A 81 8.42 6.71 9.00
C GLU A 81 8.36 5.28 9.51
N ASP A 82 9.41 4.87 10.21
CA ASP A 82 9.62 3.48 10.57
C ASP A 82 9.41 3.24 12.10
N ALA A 83 8.49 3.93 12.75
CA ALA A 83 8.15 3.72 14.17
C ALA A 83 6.64 3.80 14.50
N ASN A 84 5.76 3.65 13.50
CA ASN A 84 4.30 3.64 13.63
C ASN A 84 3.75 4.95 14.23
N LEU A 85 4.42 6.07 13.96
CA LEU A 85 4.09 7.38 14.52
C LEU A 85 3.04 8.13 13.69
N ASN A 86 3.05 7.96 12.37
CA ASN A 86 2.13 8.59 11.41
C ASN A 86 2.13 7.80 10.09
N GLY A 87 1.30 8.21 9.12
CA GLY A 87 1.23 7.56 7.82
C GLY A 87 0.62 6.17 7.91
N ASP A 88 1.30 5.18 7.32
CA ASP A 88 0.94 3.77 7.43
C ASP A 88 1.08 3.24 8.86
N LEU A 89 0.54 2.03 9.06
CA LEU A 89 0.66 1.28 10.30
C LEU A 89 1.73 0.22 10.16
N ASP A 90 2.72 0.24 11.05
CA ASP A 90 3.85 -0.65 10.92
C ASP A 90 3.79 -1.85 11.85
N ILE A 91 4.02 -3.04 11.28
CA ILE A 91 4.06 -4.30 12.01
C ILE A 91 5.51 -4.77 12.11
N ARG A 92 6.17 -4.57 13.26
CA ARG A 92 7.65 -4.62 13.37
C ARG A 92 8.25 -5.78 14.15
N TYR A 93 7.66 -6.17 15.26
CA TYR A 93 8.35 -7.04 16.22
C TYR A 93 7.62 -8.33 16.55
N ASN A 94 6.30 -8.34 16.38
CA ASN A 94 5.42 -9.41 16.80
C ASN A 94 4.49 -9.83 15.66
N ASP A 95 3.95 -11.04 15.79
CA ASP A 95 2.87 -11.52 14.94
C ASP A 95 1.57 -10.85 15.39
N LEU A 96 0.75 -10.42 14.43
CA LEU A 96 -0.46 -9.67 14.71
C LEU A 96 -1.65 -10.21 13.93
N VAL A 97 -2.76 -10.39 14.64
CA VAL A 97 -4.07 -10.68 14.06
C VAL A 97 -4.99 -9.47 14.28
N ILE A 98 -5.53 -8.89 13.20
CA ILE A 98 -6.53 -7.81 13.27
C ILE A 98 -7.85 -8.34 12.73
N VAL A 99 -8.90 -8.23 13.54
CA VAL A 99 -10.19 -8.85 13.25
C VAL A 99 -11.30 -7.81 13.28
N GLY A 100 -11.92 -7.58 12.13
CA GLY A 100 -13.14 -6.79 11.99
C GLY A 100 -14.42 -7.58 12.19
N THR A 101 -15.55 -6.90 12.02
CA THR A 101 -16.91 -7.50 12.14
C THR A 101 -17.54 -7.89 10.80
N GLY A 102 -16.88 -7.58 9.68
CA GLY A 102 -17.32 -7.85 8.31
C GLY A 102 -16.77 -6.82 7.32
N GLN A 103 -16.61 -7.20 6.04
CA GLN A 103 -16.10 -6.32 4.98
C GLN A 103 -16.91 -5.01 4.87
N ASP A 104 -18.24 -5.08 4.99
CA ASP A 104 -19.10 -3.89 4.92
C ASP A 104 -19.30 -3.18 6.29
N ARG A 105 -18.61 -3.62 7.34
CA ARG A 105 -18.87 -3.20 8.73
C ARG A 105 -17.66 -2.56 9.41
N THR A 106 -16.47 -3.06 9.10
CA THR A 106 -15.20 -2.55 9.64
C THR A 106 -14.35 -2.09 8.47
N ILE A 107 -14.11 -0.78 8.39
CA ILE A 107 -13.37 -0.15 7.30
C ILE A 107 -12.16 0.55 7.90
N ILE A 108 -10.97 0.28 7.37
CA ILE A 108 -9.77 1.06 7.61
C ILE A 108 -9.53 1.91 6.37
N ASP A 109 -9.52 3.23 6.55
CA ASP A 109 -9.48 4.22 5.49
C ASP A 109 -8.20 5.05 5.62
N ALA A 110 -7.30 4.93 4.64
CA ALA A 110 -6.08 5.71 4.60
C ALA A 110 -6.29 7.18 4.19
N GLU A 111 -7.51 7.57 3.78
CA GLU A 111 -7.84 8.95 3.37
C GLU A 111 -6.92 9.52 2.27
N ASN A 112 -6.35 8.66 1.41
CA ASN A 112 -5.34 8.99 0.41
C ASN A 112 -4.04 9.59 1.00
N ASN A 113 -3.77 9.29 2.27
CA ASN A 113 -2.68 9.90 3.03
C ASN A 113 -1.37 9.11 2.87
N SER A 114 -1.40 7.81 3.11
CA SER A 114 -0.29 6.87 2.91
C SER A 114 -0.85 5.53 2.46
N ARG A 115 -0.01 4.49 2.45
CA ARG A 115 -0.47 3.11 2.58
C ARG A 115 -1.23 2.93 3.90
N LEU A 116 -1.87 1.78 4.07
CA LEU A 116 -2.49 1.40 5.32
C LEU A 116 -1.52 0.62 6.21
N PHE A 117 -0.75 -0.31 5.64
CA PHE A 117 0.15 -1.17 6.40
C PHE A 117 1.52 -1.34 5.74
N ASP A 118 2.55 -1.36 6.56
CA ASP A 118 3.87 -1.90 6.22
C ASP A 118 4.22 -3.08 7.14
N VAL A 119 4.33 -4.26 6.54
CA VAL A 119 4.66 -5.50 7.26
C VAL A 119 6.16 -5.73 7.14
N HIS A 120 6.88 -5.60 8.25
CA HIS A 120 8.34 -5.75 8.26
C HIS A 120 8.77 -7.20 8.10
N VAL A 121 10.06 -7.38 7.84
CA VAL A 121 10.69 -8.70 7.82
C VAL A 121 10.50 -9.42 9.16
N ALA A 122 10.40 -10.75 9.11
CA ALA A 122 10.25 -11.61 10.29
C ALA A 122 9.00 -11.37 11.17
N THR A 123 8.01 -10.62 10.68
CA THR A 123 6.67 -10.54 11.29
C THR A 123 5.59 -11.15 10.40
N ARG A 124 4.45 -11.48 11.00
CA ARG A 124 3.25 -11.89 10.29
C ARG A 124 2.06 -11.00 10.64
N LEU A 125 1.37 -10.51 9.62
CA LEU A 125 0.09 -9.84 9.74
C LEU A 125 -1.02 -10.74 9.18
N ARG A 126 -2.06 -11.00 10.00
CA ARG A 126 -3.30 -11.63 9.55
C ARG A 126 -4.44 -10.63 9.70
N LEU A 127 -5.14 -10.37 8.58
CA LEU A 127 -6.30 -9.49 8.53
C LEU A 127 -7.56 -10.32 8.26
N GLU A 128 -8.60 -10.07 9.04
CA GLU A 128 -9.87 -10.79 8.93
C GLU A 128 -11.07 -9.84 8.87
N ARG A 129 -12.00 -10.10 7.94
CA ARG A 129 -13.37 -9.55 7.98
C ARG A 129 -13.43 -8.02 8.05
N LEU A 130 -12.70 -7.35 7.17
CA LEU A 130 -12.62 -5.89 7.11
C LEU A 130 -12.33 -5.39 5.69
N THR A 131 -12.44 -4.08 5.50
CA THR A 131 -12.07 -3.40 4.26
C THR A 131 -10.88 -2.48 4.47
N LEU A 132 -9.96 -2.49 3.52
CA LEU A 132 -8.83 -1.56 3.39
C LEU A 132 -9.06 -0.69 2.17
N ARG A 133 -9.09 0.64 2.35
CA ARG A 133 -9.34 1.52 1.21
C ARG A 133 -8.59 2.84 1.23
N ASN A 134 -8.58 3.45 0.05
CA ASN A 134 -8.01 4.78 -0.20
C ASN A 134 -6.55 4.87 0.25
N GLY A 135 -5.83 3.76 0.20
CA GLY A 135 -4.38 3.75 0.35
C GLY A 135 -3.76 4.41 -0.87
N ARG A 136 -2.85 5.36 -0.65
CA ARG A 136 -2.20 6.10 -1.73
C ARG A 136 -0.74 6.34 -1.39
N THR A 137 0.18 5.81 -2.19
CA THR A 137 1.63 6.02 -1.98
C THR A 137 2.41 6.20 -3.27
N SER A 138 3.52 6.93 -3.18
CA SER A 138 4.52 7.05 -4.23
C SER A 138 5.50 5.86 -4.27
N ASP A 139 5.38 4.92 -3.34
CA ASP A 139 6.24 3.75 -3.19
C ASP A 139 5.43 2.44 -3.35
N PHE A 140 6.02 1.27 -3.15
CA PHE A 140 5.38 -0.03 -3.35
C PHE A 140 4.13 -0.27 -2.51
N GLY A 141 3.05 -0.76 -3.14
CA GLY A 141 1.85 -1.29 -2.48
C GLY A 141 0.87 -0.22 -2.02
N GLY A 142 -0.10 0.20 -2.85
CA GLY A 142 -1.02 1.30 -2.50
C GLY A 142 -1.74 1.14 -1.14
N ALA A 143 -2.07 -0.09 -0.74
CA ALA A 143 -2.64 -0.43 0.55
C ALA A 143 -1.63 -1.04 1.52
N ILE A 144 -0.88 -2.05 1.06
CA ILE A 144 0.02 -2.85 1.88
C ILE A 144 1.35 -3.06 1.18
N ARG A 145 2.44 -2.76 1.89
CA ARG A 145 3.77 -3.30 1.57
C ARG A 145 4.05 -4.49 2.48
N ASN A 146 4.35 -5.65 1.89
CA ASN A 146 4.64 -6.86 2.67
C ASN A 146 6.08 -7.34 2.46
N ARG A 147 6.91 -7.19 3.49
CA ARG A 147 8.26 -7.76 3.59
C ARG A 147 8.32 -8.96 4.55
N GLY A 148 7.25 -9.20 5.31
CA GLY A 148 7.06 -10.33 6.23
C GLY A 148 6.11 -11.39 5.67
N SER A 149 5.14 -11.82 6.46
CA SER A 149 4.08 -12.72 6.01
C SER A 149 2.73 -12.04 6.12
N LEU A 150 1.93 -12.08 5.05
CA LEU A 150 0.59 -11.52 5.02
C LEU A 150 -0.45 -12.61 4.77
N VAL A 151 -1.48 -12.64 5.62
CA VAL A 151 -2.65 -13.51 5.45
C VAL A 151 -3.90 -12.64 5.39
N LEU A 152 -4.67 -12.78 4.31
CA LEU A 152 -5.94 -12.09 4.11
C LEU A 152 -7.07 -13.09 4.09
N ASP A 153 -8.04 -12.94 5.00
CA ASP A 153 -9.20 -13.82 5.08
C ASP A 153 -10.49 -12.98 5.18
N GLN A 154 -11.32 -13.04 4.13
CA GLN A 154 -12.51 -12.20 4.04
C GLN A 154 -12.18 -10.69 4.14
N VAL A 155 -11.16 -10.23 3.40
CA VAL A 155 -10.75 -8.83 3.35
C VAL A 155 -11.09 -8.21 1.99
N ALA A 156 -11.59 -6.99 1.97
CA ALA A 156 -11.73 -6.21 0.73
C ALA A 156 -10.61 -5.17 0.64
N LEU A 157 -9.99 -5.03 -0.53
CA LEU A 157 -9.02 -3.99 -0.84
C LEU A 157 -9.58 -3.14 -1.97
N GLU A 158 -9.92 -1.89 -1.67
CA GLU A 158 -10.71 -1.01 -2.54
C GLU A 158 -10.05 0.34 -2.78
N ASN A 159 -10.03 0.80 -4.03
CA ASN A 159 -9.58 2.14 -4.39
C ASN A 159 -8.19 2.48 -3.83
N ASN A 160 -7.25 1.53 -3.90
CA ASN A 160 -5.87 1.76 -3.49
C ASN A 160 -5.01 2.06 -4.71
N GLU A 161 -4.07 2.99 -4.56
CA GLU A 161 -3.24 3.47 -5.65
C GLU A 161 -1.77 3.55 -5.27
N MET A 162 -0.94 2.93 -6.09
CA MET A 162 0.48 3.24 -6.14
C MET A 162 0.69 4.25 -7.27
N PHE A 163 1.22 5.45 -6.99
CA PHE A 163 1.29 6.56 -7.95
C PHE A 163 2.69 7.04 -8.35
N GLY A 164 3.73 6.37 -7.87
CA GLY A 164 5.12 6.76 -8.11
C GLY A 164 5.73 6.09 -9.34
N GLU A 165 6.81 6.69 -9.86
CA GLU A 165 7.41 6.24 -11.13
C GLU A 165 8.11 4.87 -11.03
N MET A 166 8.60 4.49 -9.84
CA MET A 166 9.45 3.32 -9.63
C MET A 166 8.86 2.22 -8.74
N GLY A 167 7.55 2.25 -8.45
CA GLY A 167 6.92 1.20 -7.63
C GLY A 167 5.90 0.35 -8.37
N ALA A 168 5.27 -0.54 -7.60
CA ALA A 168 4.39 -1.59 -8.10
C ALA A 168 3.36 -1.98 -7.05
N GLY A 169 2.28 -2.64 -7.49
CA GLY A 169 1.21 -3.15 -6.61
C GLY A 169 0.22 -2.06 -6.22
N GLY A 170 -0.87 -1.91 -6.97
CA GLY A 170 -1.87 -0.87 -6.67
C GLY A 170 -2.57 -1.04 -5.33
N ALA A 171 -2.74 -2.27 -4.87
CA ALA A 171 -3.13 -2.58 -3.50
C ALA A 171 -1.97 -3.18 -2.71
N ILE A 172 -1.37 -4.27 -3.21
CA ILE A 172 -0.37 -5.03 -2.46
C ILE A 172 0.92 -5.12 -3.26
N ALA A 173 2.03 -4.77 -2.63
CA ALA A 173 3.35 -5.20 -3.05
C ALA A 173 3.87 -6.27 -2.10
N ASN A 174 3.97 -7.50 -2.59
CA ASN A 174 4.45 -8.64 -1.81
C ASN A 174 5.89 -8.98 -2.18
N PHE A 175 6.77 -8.95 -1.17
CA PHE A 175 8.19 -9.32 -1.29
C PHE A 175 8.52 -10.63 -0.57
N ASN A 176 7.57 -11.24 0.13
CA ASN A 176 7.78 -12.52 0.81
C ASN A 176 6.51 -13.40 0.73
N ARG A 177 5.85 -13.75 1.85
CA ARG A 177 4.71 -14.69 1.84
C ARG A 177 3.37 -13.96 1.83
N LEU A 178 2.49 -14.37 0.92
CA LEU A 178 1.11 -13.86 0.79
C LEU A 178 0.13 -15.03 0.64
N ASP A 179 -0.79 -15.17 1.59
CA ASP A 179 -1.91 -16.12 1.54
C ASP A 179 -3.23 -15.34 1.49
N ILE A 180 -4.11 -15.67 0.55
CA ILE A 180 -5.39 -14.95 0.35
C ILE A 180 -6.54 -15.96 0.29
N SER A 181 -7.56 -15.78 1.13
CA SER A 181 -8.82 -16.52 1.11
C SER A 181 -10.02 -15.58 1.16
N ALA A 182 -11.06 -15.90 0.36
CA ALA A 182 -12.36 -15.23 0.37
C ALA A 182 -12.30 -13.68 0.31
N SER A 183 -11.27 -13.12 -0.32
CA SER A 183 -10.97 -11.68 -0.32
C SER A 183 -11.23 -11.06 -1.70
N ARG A 184 -11.54 -9.75 -1.71
CA ARG A 184 -11.91 -9.00 -2.92
C ARG A 184 -10.92 -7.88 -3.19
N PHE A 185 -10.62 -7.63 -4.46
CA PHE A 185 -9.81 -6.52 -4.93
C PHE A 185 -10.60 -5.74 -5.98
N SER A 186 -10.93 -4.47 -5.72
CA SER A 186 -11.65 -3.60 -6.66
C SER A 186 -11.04 -2.21 -6.75
N ASP A 187 -11.03 -1.65 -7.96
CA ASP A 187 -10.61 -0.27 -8.24
C ASP A 187 -9.19 0.08 -7.75
N ASN A 188 -8.33 -0.94 -7.62
CA ASN A 188 -6.93 -0.74 -7.30
C ASN A 188 -6.15 -0.44 -8.57
N SER A 189 -5.20 0.50 -8.50
CA SER A 189 -4.44 0.93 -9.67
C SER A 189 -2.98 1.21 -9.36
N THR A 190 -2.15 1.07 -10.38
CA THR A 190 -0.73 1.44 -10.34
C THR A 190 -0.50 2.42 -11.47
N TYR A 191 -0.06 3.63 -11.13
CA TYR A 191 0.61 4.52 -12.06
C TYR A 191 2.10 4.24 -11.92
N GLY A 192 2.69 3.68 -12.97
CA GLY A 192 4.14 3.54 -13.06
C GLY A 192 4.58 3.96 -14.45
N ALA A 193 5.77 4.56 -14.54
CA ALA A 193 6.38 4.87 -15.82
C ALA A 193 6.46 3.60 -16.69
N THR A 194 6.40 3.74 -18.01
CA THR A 194 6.42 2.62 -18.95
C THR A 194 7.54 1.63 -18.60
N GLY A 195 7.16 0.40 -18.21
CA GLY A 195 8.08 -0.68 -17.84
C GLY A 195 8.23 -0.94 -16.33
N TYR A 196 7.82 -0.01 -15.46
CA TYR A 196 7.98 -0.13 -14.00
C TYR A 196 6.66 -0.42 -13.27
N GLY A 197 5.54 0.14 -13.75
CA GLY A 197 4.21 -0.09 -13.17
C GLY A 197 3.74 -1.53 -13.38
N GLN A 198 3.91 -2.37 -12.37
CA GLN A 198 3.50 -3.78 -12.38
C GLN A 198 2.43 -4.05 -11.32
N GLY A 199 1.50 -4.97 -11.63
CA GLY A 199 0.51 -5.45 -10.67
C GLY A 199 -0.57 -4.43 -10.31
N GLY A 200 -1.52 -4.19 -11.22
CA GLY A 200 -2.58 -3.19 -11.04
C GLY A 200 -3.32 -3.29 -9.69
N ALA A 201 -3.51 -4.50 -9.17
CA ALA A 201 -3.88 -4.71 -7.77
C ALA A 201 -2.73 -5.34 -6.96
N ILE A 202 -2.14 -6.43 -7.43
CA ILE A 202 -1.12 -7.18 -6.69
C ILE A 202 0.15 -7.27 -7.52
N TYR A 203 1.25 -6.85 -6.92
CA TYR A 203 2.61 -7.15 -7.36
C TYR A 203 3.21 -8.21 -6.44
N ASN A 204 3.74 -9.29 -7.01
CA ASN A 204 4.33 -10.39 -6.26
C ASN A 204 5.77 -10.65 -6.73
N HIS A 205 6.73 -10.32 -5.87
CA HIS A 205 8.17 -10.58 -6.03
C HIS A 205 8.69 -11.55 -4.95
N GLY A 206 7.82 -12.02 -4.06
CA GLY A 206 8.15 -12.98 -3.01
C GLY A 206 8.03 -14.44 -3.46
N CYS A 207 8.65 -15.34 -2.70
CA CYS A 207 8.52 -16.78 -2.90
C CYS A 207 7.24 -17.28 -2.20
N GLY A 208 6.08 -17.17 -2.86
CA GLY A 208 4.79 -17.61 -2.32
C GLY A 208 3.67 -17.61 -3.39
N SER A 209 2.94 -18.71 -3.49
CA SER A 209 1.88 -18.91 -4.49
C SER A 209 0.66 -18.04 -4.17
N ALA A 210 0.37 -17.06 -5.01
CA ALA A 210 -0.92 -16.37 -4.96
C ALA A 210 -2.01 -17.33 -5.48
N THR A 211 -2.66 -18.10 -4.61
CA THR A 211 -3.90 -18.80 -4.97
C THR A 211 -5.06 -17.80 -4.96
N ALA A 212 -5.18 -17.02 -6.03
CA ALA A 212 -6.37 -16.23 -6.29
C ALA A 212 -7.52 -17.16 -6.70
N ALA A 213 -8.53 -17.30 -5.84
CA ALA A 213 -9.76 -18.00 -6.19
C ALA A 213 -10.66 -17.13 -7.10
N SER A 214 -10.32 -17.03 -8.40
CA SER A 214 -11.14 -16.64 -9.57
C SER A 214 -11.99 -15.32 -9.56
N PRO A 215 -12.38 -14.79 -10.74
CA PRO A 215 -12.21 -13.38 -11.03
C PRO A 215 -13.41 -12.51 -10.63
N ALA A 216 -13.13 -11.36 -10.00
CA ALA A 216 -13.93 -10.17 -10.23
C ALA A 216 -13.25 -9.38 -11.35
N THR A 217 -13.79 -9.51 -12.55
CA THR A 217 -13.49 -8.63 -13.69
C THR A 217 -13.77 -7.18 -13.32
N SER A 218 -12.75 -6.33 -13.39
CA SER A 218 -12.84 -5.11 -14.20
C SER A 218 -11.43 -4.69 -14.62
N ALA A 219 -11.13 -4.92 -15.89
CA ALA A 219 -10.01 -4.30 -16.56
C ALA A 219 -10.30 -2.80 -16.72
N MET A 220 -9.51 -1.95 -16.08
CA MET A 220 -9.26 -0.59 -16.56
C MET A 220 -7.78 -0.29 -16.45
N THR A 221 -6.98 -0.90 -17.33
CA THR A 221 -5.79 -0.21 -17.80
C THR A 221 -6.29 0.89 -18.73
N ARG A 222 -6.37 2.14 -18.24
CA ARG A 222 -6.37 3.29 -19.15
C ARG A 222 -4.90 3.68 -19.34
N PRO A 223 -4.24 3.32 -20.46
CA PRO A 223 -2.99 3.96 -20.79
C PRO A 223 -3.31 5.41 -21.15
N ILE A 224 -3.00 6.34 -20.24
CA ILE A 224 -2.92 7.75 -20.64
C ILE A 224 -1.54 7.93 -21.26
N ALA A 225 -1.45 7.61 -22.56
CA ALA A 225 -0.39 8.15 -23.39
C ALA A 225 -0.73 9.62 -23.67
N ASP A 226 -0.37 10.52 -22.76
CA ASP A 226 0.04 11.89 -23.11
C ASP A 226 0.70 12.60 -21.92
N ALA A 227 1.97 12.32 -21.68
CA ALA A 227 2.83 13.16 -20.83
C ALA A 227 4.14 13.45 -21.56
N ALA A 228 4.03 13.95 -22.80
CA ALA A 228 5.16 14.49 -23.52
C ALA A 228 4.72 15.62 -24.46
N ALA A 229 4.34 16.78 -23.91
CA ALA A 229 4.63 18.10 -24.49
C ALA A 229 3.93 19.22 -23.69
N ARG A 230 4.62 19.80 -22.71
CA ARG A 230 4.45 21.23 -22.39
C ARG A 230 5.82 21.85 -22.12
N SER A 231 6.58 21.98 -23.20
CA SER A 231 7.53 23.08 -23.36
C SER A 231 6.71 24.37 -23.41
N THR A 232 6.91 25.23 -22.41
CA THR A 232 6.23 26.52 -22.31
C THR A 232 6.91 27.54 -23.22
N THR A 233 6.32 27.81 -24.39
CA THR A 233 6.40 29.13 -25.02
C THR A 233 4.99 29.72 -25.16
N ARG A 234 4.92 30.99 -24.77
CA ARG A 234 3.77 31.88 -24.52
C ARG A 234 2.57 31.77 -25.48
N GLY A 235 1.37 31.82 -24.90
CA GLY A 235 0.09 32.12 -25.59
C GLY A 235 0.05 33.52 -26.21
N SER A 236 -0.91 33.86 -27.08
CA SER A 236 -2.38 33.84 -26.85
C SER A 236 -3.16 33.87 -28.21
N PRO A 237 -4.50 34.02 -28.30
CA PRO A 237 -5.46 32.92 -28.56
C PRO A 237 -6.49 33.22 -29.70
N MET A 238 -7.58 32.43 -29.75
CA MET A 238 -8.83 32.50 -30.59
C MET A 238 -8.81 31.60 -31.83
N SER A 239 -9.83 30.83 -32.21
CA SER A 239 -11.16 30.42 -31.70
C SER A 239 -11.60 29.19 -32.55
N PRO A 240 -12.63 28.42 -32.16
CA PRO A 240 -12.92 27.09 -32.71
C PRO A 240 -13.97 27.11 -33.83
N ALA A 241 -13.88 26.19 -34.82
CA ALA A 241 -14.99 25.34 -35.30
C ALA A 241 -14.70 24.62 -36.64
N ALA A 242 -15.23 23.39 -36.69
CA ALA A 242 -15.73 22.62 -37.84
C ALA A 242 -14.80 21.60 -38.54
N PRO A 243 -15.36 20.44 -38.98
CA PRO A 243 -14.66 19.17 -39.08
C PRO A 243 -14.13 18.85 -40.49
N PHE A 244 -13.15 17.96 -40.50
CA PHE A 244 -12.51 17.34 -41.65
C PHE A 244 -13.51 16.75 -42.67
N SER A 245 -13.31 17.10 -43.94
CA SER A 245 -13.71 16.27 -45.08
C SER A 245 -12.50 16.13 -46.01
N ALA A 246 -12.06 14.89 -46.21
CA ALA A 246 -10.91 14.55 -47.03
C ALA A 246 -11.29 14.60 -48.52
N THR A 247 -10.53 15.34 -49.33
CA THR A 247 -10.45 15.10 -50.78
C THR A 247 -9.03 15.36 -51.26
N ARG A 248 -8.45 14.30 -51.82
CA ARG A 248 -7.14 14.21 -52.43
C ARG A 248 -7.19 14.89 -53.80
N ALA A 249 -6.31 15.85 -54.06
CA ALA A 249 -5.99 16.31 -55.40
C ALA A 249 -4.48 16.52 -55.54
N VAL A 250 -3.93 15.85 -56.54
CA VAL A 250 -2.55 15.94 -57.04
C VAL A 250 -2.38 17.26 -57.80
N SER A 251 -1.30 18.01 -57.60
CA SER A 251 -0.63 18.75 -58.69
C SER A 251 0.71 19.38 -58.28
N THR A 252 1.76 18.92 -58.96
CA THR A 252 2.90 19.68 -59.53
C THR A 252 3.78 20.59 -58.65
N VAL A 253 5.03 20.12 -58.51
CA VAL A 253 6.27 20.87 -58.22
C VAL A 253 6.55 21.93 -59.30
N PRO A 254 7.20 23.05 -58.93
CA PRO A 254 8.36 23.48 -59.71
C PRO A 254 9.58 23.76 -58.82
N GLU A 255 10.70 23.16 -59.22
CA GLU A 255 12.05 23.44 -58.72
C GLU A 255 12.50 24.86 -59.04
N ARG A 256 13.39 25.42 -58.20
CA ARG A 256 14.45 26.37 -58.59
C ARG A 256 15.47 26.55 -57.46
N PRO A 257 16.70 27.02 -57.72
CA PRO A 257 17.85 26.12 -57.89
C PRO A 257 18.99 26.35 -56.86
N PHE A 258 19.89 25.39 -56.80
CA PHE A 258 21.16 25.44 -56.06
C PHE A 258 22.06 26.62 -56.47
N SER A 259 22.60 27.31 -55.46
CA SER A 259 23.78 28.17 -55.61
C SER A 259 24.68 28.06 -54.38
N THR A 260 25.78 27.32 -54.52
CA THR A 260 27.07 27.56 -53.85
C THR A 260 28.06 27.94 -54.97
N PRO A 261 29.31 28.42 -54.74
CA PRO A 261 30.10 28.47 -53.49
C PRO A 261 30.88 29.79 -53.27
N ARG A 262 31.49 30.00 -52.08
CA ARG A 262 32.88 30.48 -52.01
C ARG A 262 33.52 30.32 -50.63
N ALA A 263 34.81 29.98 -50.68
CA ALA A 263 35.73 29.67 -49.60
C ALA A 263 36.14 30.87 -48.72
N ALA A 264 36.70 30.53 -47.56
CA ALA A 264 37.32 31.38 -46.54
C ALA A 264 38.47 32.25 -47.06
N PRO A 265 38.95 33.20 -46.23
CA PRO A 265 40.23 32.92 -45.59
C PRO A 265 40.31 33.29 -44.09
N SER A 266 41.29 32.64 -43.47
CA SER A 266 41.84 32.83 -42.13
C SER A 266 42.43 34.23 -41.90
N SER A 267 42.22 34.74 -40.69
CA SER A 267 43.18 35.53 -39.90
C SER A 267 42.84 35.36 -38.42
#